data_AF-A0A6A0IFA0-F1
#
_entry.id   AF-A0A6A0IFA0-F1
#
_cell.length_a   1.000
_cell.length_b   1.000
_cell.length_c   1.000
_cell.angle_alpha   90.00
_cell.angle_beta   90.00
_cell.angle_gamma   90.00
#
_symmetry.space_group_name_H-M   'P 1'
#
loop_
_entity.id
_entity.type
_entity.pdbx_description
1 polymer ?
#
loop_
_entity_poly.entity_id
_entity_poly.type
_entity_poly.pdbx_seq_one_letter_code
_entity_poly.pdbx_strand_id
1 'polypeptide(L)'
;MATNAPLRASASPPPRIEPEDPGLHFVRVSRRGDEPTPVRGVVDVAVLDMHHGFANLGHESIVDTLLDLARQERANLGAGAPGFRVVSFDVRLGIALPERLRGRYPLVVGTGGPGALDPRLNDGESEFAQGVAEDPSWETPLYRLFEEALADREVSLLAICHSYGLLCRWSGAADAVLRPPSKGGKSMGVQPNLLTEAARSHPWFGAYWRVSRGSRVQVLDSRLFDLVPAPGKRVGTPLAFEATEGGDRPGVAMTMLEMDRDADGVGPRVWGVNHHPEIGDRGQQRARLDRLEQRGEVSRSWVEERRWALEAWNASESHERGLQWTSSYTFEGPLRRIVARILAERRGPLGLVPSP
;
A
#
# COMPACT_ATOMS: atom_id res chain seq x y z
N MET A 1 11.64 28.62 1.96
CA MET A 1 11.30 27.28 2.47
C MET A 1 12.23 26.30 1.78
N ALA A 2 13.05 25.55 2.52
CA ALA A 2 13.94 24.57 1.91
C ALA A 2 13.08 23.50 1.23
N THR A 3 13.29 23.29 -0.07
CA THR A 3 12.67 22.22 -0.84
C THR A 3 13.22 20.89 -0.31
N ASN A 4 12.43 20.14 0.46
CA ASN A 4 12.73 18.75 0.80
C ASN A 4 12.59 17.90 -0.46
N ALA A 5 13.57 17.98 -1.36
CA ALA A 5 13.69 17.10 -2.50
C ALA A 5 13.99 15.68 -1.97
N PRO A 6 13.21 14.65 -2.35
CA PRO A 6 13.47 13.30 -1.90
C PRO A 6 14.86 12.84 -2.39
N LEU A 7 15.64 12.24 -1.49
CA LEU A 7 16.96 11.67 -1.82
C LEU A 7 16.77 10.46 -2.75
N ARG A 8 17.47 10.46 -3.89
CA ARG A 8 17.59 9.27 -4.74
C ARG A 8 18.24 8.13 -3.93
N ALA A 9 17.70 6.92 -4.07
CA ALA A 9 18.32 5.76 -3.47
C ALA A 9 19.71 5.53 -4.10
N SER A 10 20.61 4.90 -3.33
CA SER A 10 21.86 4.34 -3.86
C SER A 10 21.57 3.47 -5.10
N ALA A 11 22.48 3.48 -6.08
CA ALA A 11 22.32 2.82 -7.38
C ALA A 11 22.16 1.28 -7.32
N SER A 12 22.36 0.68 -6.14
CA SER A 12 22.04 -0.72 -5.87
C SER A 12 21.35 -0.82 -4.52
N PRO A 13 20.13 -1.39 -4.42
CA PRO A 13 19.61 -1.81 -3.13
C PRO A 13 20.57 -2.89 -2.61
N PRO A 14 21.10 -2.76 -1.38
CA PRO A 14 21.90 -3.82 -0.80
C PRO A 14 21.07 -5.11 -0.67
N PRO A 15 21.74 -6.27 -0.66
CA PRO A 15 21.06 -7.55 -0.49
C PRO A 15 20.37 -7.59 0.87
N ARG A 16 19.03 -7.72 0.88
CA ARG A 16 18.30 -7.98 2.11
C ARG A 16 18.69 -9.35 2.66
N ILE A 17 18.81 -9.45 3.98
CA ILE A 17 18.99 -10.73 4.67
C ILE A 17 17.70 -11.54 4.50
N GLU A 18 17.84 -12.78 4.03
CA GLU A 18 16.76 -13.76 3.90
C GLU A 18 15.98 -13.87 5.22
N PRO A 19 14.65 -13.98 5.20
CA PRO A 19 13.87 -14.27 6.39
C PRO A 19 14.41 -15.49 7.14
N GLU A 20 14.44 -15.46 8.48
CA GLU A 20 14.89 -16.60 9.29
C GLU A 20 14.01 -17.87 9.11
N ASP A 21 12.76 -17.71 8.64
CA ASP A 21 11.91 -18.82 8.23
C ASP A 21 12.26 -19.20 6.77
N PRO A 22 12.78 -20.42 6.53
CA PRO A 22 13.21 -20.84 5.20
C PRO A 22 12.06 -20.97 4.19
N GLY A 23 10.80 -20.89 4.63
CA GLY A 23 9.64 -20.82 3.75
C GLY A 23 9.14 -19.41 3.45
N LEU A 24 9.85 -18.37 3.89
CA LEU A 24 9.55 -16.98 3.59
C LEU A 24 10.63 -16.40 2.67
N HIS A 25 10.21 -15.73 1.60
CA HIS A 25 11.14 -15.20 0.61
C HIS A 25 10.74 -13.80 0.17
N PHE A 26 11.74 -13.01 -0.23
CA PHE A 26 11.55 -11.72 -0.88
C PHE A 26 12.40 -11.67 -2.14
N VAL A 27 11.81 -11.23 -3.25
CA VAL A 27 12.52 -11.04 -4.52
C VAL A 27 12.13 -9.70 -5.11
N ARG A 28 13.12 -8.97 -5.63
CA ARG A 28 12.92 -7.73 -6.37
C ARG A 28 13.11 -7.96 -7.87
N VAL A 29 12.13 -7.56 -8.66
CA VAL A 29 12.13 -7.57 -10.12
C VAL A 29 12.36 -6.14 -10.58
N SER A 30 13.61 -5.85 -10.95
CA SER A 30 14.05 -4.49 -11.30
C SER A 30 13.77 -4.13 -12.75
N ARG A 31 13.51 -5.10 -13.62
CA ARG A 31 13.28 -4.89 -15.06
C ARG A 31 12.24 -5.86 -15.60
N ARG A 32 11.57 -5.45 -16.66
CA ARG A 32 10.68 -6.32 -17.43
C ARG A 32 11.40 -7.59 -17.89
N GLY A 33 10.76 -8.74 -17.69
CA GLY A 33 11.30 -10.05 -18.09
C GLY A 33 12.14 -10.75 -17.01
N ASP A 34 12.49 -10.07 -15.92
CA ASP A 34 13.24 -10.65 -14.79
C ASP A 34 12.32 -11.29 -13.74
N GLU A 35 11.04 -11.55 -14.07
CA GLU A 35 10.09 -12.16 -13.17
C GLU A 35 10.55 -13.60 -12.84
N PRO A 36 10.75 -13.95 -11.56
CA PRO A 36 11.28 -15.27 -11.20
C PRO A 36 10.30 -16.37 -11.59
N THR A 37 10.74 -17.61 -11.81
CA THR A 37 9.80 -18.73 -12.03
C THR A 37 8.99 -19.03 -10.75
N PRO A 38 7.70 -19.41 -10.85
CA PRO A 38 6.94 -19.91 -9.70
C PRO A 38 7.61 -21.13 -9.05
N VAL A 39 7.59 -21.20 -7.72
CA VAL A 39 8.15 -22.33 -6.96
C VAL A 39 7.01 -23.18 -6.43
N ARG A 40 7.11 -24.51 -6.62
CA ARG A 40 6.09 -25.44 -6.13
C ARG A 40 5.98 -25.36 -4.61
N GLY A 41 4.75 -25.26 -4.11
CA GLY A 41 4.49 -25.18 -2.67
C GLY A 41 4.77 -23.80 -2.06
N VAL A 42 5.06 -22.79 -2.89
CA VAL A 42 5.22 -21.39 -2.48
C VAL A 42 4.11 -20.55 -3.11
N VAL A 43 3.52 -19.68 -2.30
CA VAL A 43 2.56 -18.67 -2.74
C VAL A 43 3.33 -17.40 -3.08
N ASP A 44 3.19 -16.93 -4.32
CA ASP A 44 3.73 -15.63 -4.73
C ASP A 44 2.68 -14.53 -4.49
N VAL A 45 3.06 -13.42 -3.85
CA VAL A 45 2.26 -12.18 -3.80
C VAL A 45 3.02 -11.05 -4.45
N ALA A 46 2.31 -10.13 -5.11
CA ALA A 46 2.93 -9.03 -5.84
C ALA A 46 2.93 -7.74 -5.01
N VAL A 47 4.06 -7.04 -5.01
CA VAL A 47 4.15 -5.65 -4.56
C VAL A 47 4.50 -4.79 -5.76
N LEU A 48 3.65 -3.81 -6.08
CA LEU A 48 3.88 -2.85 -7.17
C LEU A 48 4.60 -1.63 -6.60
N ASP A 49 5.92 -1.57 -6.80
CA ASP A 49 6.77 -0.51 -6.25
C ASP A 49 6.79 0.74 -7.17
N MET A 50 6.05 1.77 -6.77
CA MET A 50 5.89 3.04 -7.49
C MET A 50 6.98 4.08 -7.17
N HIS A 51 8.04 3.69 -6.45
CA HIS A 51 9.04 4.62 -5.92
C HIS A 51 9.92 5.33 -6.97
N HIS A 52 10.00 4.82 -8.21
CA HIS A 52 10.86 5.36 -9.30
C HIS A 52 12.31 5.68 -8.86
N GLY A 53 12.96 4.77 -8.12
CA GLY A 53 14.36 4.91 -7.68
C GLY A 53 14.58 5.81 -6.45
N PHE A 54 13.52 6.26 -5.78
CA PHE A 54 13.60 6.97 -4.51
C PHE A 54 13.46 6.02 -3.33
N ALA A 55 14.18 6.23 -2.23
CA ALA A 55 14.03 5.38 -1.04
C ALA A 55 12.57 5.38 -0.53
N ASN A 56 11.97 4.20 -0.36
CA ASN A 56 10.55 4.05 -0.06
C ASN A 56 10.33 3.27 1.26
N LEU A 57 10.24 4.00 2.38
CA LEU A 57 9.97 3.41 3.69
C LEU A 57 8.59 2.70 3.74
N GLY A 58 7.63 3.16 2.95
CA GLY A 58 6.33 2.52 2.80
C GLY A 58 6.45 1.15 2.15
N HIS A 59 7.25 1.02 1.08
CA HIS A 59 7.56 -0.28 0.46
C HIS A 59 8.18 -1.26 1.45
N GLU A 60 9.22 -0.83 2.18
CA GLU A 60 9.86 -1.66 3.22
C GLU A 60 8.83 -2.13 4.26
N SER A 61 7.98 -1.22 4.72
CA SER A 61 6.93 -1.53 5.69
C SER A 61 5.91 -2.54 5.15
N ILE A 62 5.53 -2.42 3.88
CA ILE A 62 4.63 -3.37 3.21
C ILE A 62 5.23 -4.76 3.13
N VAL A 63 6.48 -4.87 2.69
CA VAL A 63 7.14 -6.18 2.58
C VAL A 63 7.31 -6.81 3.96
N ASP A 64 7.79 -6.06 4.95
CA ASP A 64 7.96 -6.56 6.33
C ASP A 64 6.61 -7.05 6.88
N THR A 65 5.54 -6.26 6.76
CA THR A 65 4.21 -6.66 7.24
C THR A 65 3.69 -7.92 6.55
N LEU A 66 3.86 -8.06 5.24
CA LEU A 66 3.42 -9.26 4.51
C LEU A 66 4.18 -10.51 4.97
N LEU A 67 5.50 -10.41 5.15
CA LEU A 67 6.33 -11.51 5.63
C LEU A 67 6.02 -11.86 7.09
N ASP A 68 5.78 -10.87 7.95
CA ASP A 68 5.43 -11.06 9.35
C ASP A 68 4.07 -11.74 9.51
N LEU A 69 3.07 -11.29 8.74
CA LEU A 69 1.75 -11.94 8.68
C LEU A 69 1.87 -13.38 8.18
N ALA A 70 2.62 -13.60 7.09
CA ALA A 70 2.83 -14.95 6.57
C ALA A 70 3.54 -15.86 7.59
N ARG A 71 4.53 -15.35 8.33
CA ARG A 71 5.19 -16.09 9.41
C ARG A 71 4.19 -16.56 10.47
N GLN A 72 3.35 -15.62 10.95
CA GLN A 72 2.33 -15.89 11.97
C GLN A 72 1.33 -16.94 11.48
N GLU A 73 0.80 -16.76 10.27
CA GLU A 73 -0.22 -17.67 9.74
C GLU A 73 0.36 -19.04 9.35
N ARG A 74 1.60 -19.12 8.87
CA ARG A 74 2.30 -20.40 8.67
C ARG A 74 2.49 -21.14 9.99
N ALA A 75 2.88 -20.45 11.06
CA ALA A 75 2.99 -21.04 12.39
C ALA A 75 1.63 -21.55 12.90
N ASN A 76 0.54 -20.82 12.66
CA ASN A 76 -0.82 -21.24 13.00
C ASN A 76 -1.27 -22.49 12.22
N LEU A 77 -0.91 -22.59 10.94
CA LEU A 77 -1.24 -23.75 10.10
C LEU A 77 -0.39 -24.99 10.43
N GLY A 78 0.83 -24.78 10.92
CA GLY A 78 1.77 -25.83 11.33
C GLY A 78 2.40 -26.57 10.15
N ALA A 79 2.75 -27.84 10.37
CA ALA A 79 3.44 -28.66 9.37
C ALA A 79 2.65 -28.76 8.06
N GLY A 80 3.35 -28.56 6.94
CA GLY A 80 2.77 -28.54 5.60
C GLY A 80 2.21 -27.18 5.17
N ALA A 81 2.39 -26.12 5.96
CA ALA A 81 2.07 -24.76 5.51
C ALA A 81 2.90 -24.40 4.26
N PRO A 82 2.27 -23.88 3.19
CA PRO A 82 2.98 -23.50 1.98
C PRO A 82 3.92 -22.32 2.25
N GLY A 83 5.05 -22.28 1.56
CA GLY A 83 5.95 -21.13 1.58
C GLY A 83 5.25 -19.88 1.06
N PHE A 84 5.82 -18.71 1.35
CA PHE A 84 5.27 -17.42 0.98
C PHE A 84 6.37 -16.52 0.46
N ARG A 85 6.20 -15.99 -0.75
CA ARG A 85 7.19 -15.15 -1.41
C ARG A 85 6.56 -13.82 -1.81
N VAL A 86 7.15 -12.74 -1.34
CA VAL A 86 6.83 -11.39 -1.81
C VAL A 86 7.69 -11.08 -3.03
N VAL A 87 7.06 -10.88 -4.18
CA VAL A 87 7.72 -10.46 -5.43
C VAL A 87 7.42 -8.99 -5.66
N SER A 88 8.43 -8.14 -5.50
CA SER A 88 8.32 -6.70 -5.67
C SER A 88 8.76 -6.28 -7.05
N PHE A 89 7.92 -5.56 -7.77
CA PHE A 89 8.16 -5.12 -9.13
C PHE A 89 8.43 -3.61 -9.18
N ASP A 90 9.57 -3.19 -9.75
CA ASP A 90 9.84 -1.79 -10.04
C ASP A 90 9.04 -1.34 -11.26
N VAL A 91 7.82 -0.86 -11.01
CA VAL A 91 6.83 -0.59 -12.05
C VAL A 91 7.27 0.51 -12.98
N ARG A 92 7.79 1.60 -12.42
CA ARG A 92 7.92 2.86 -13.15
C ARG A 92 9.29 3.01 -13.80
N LEU A 93 10.36 2.72 -13.07
CA LEU A 93 11.72 2.81 -13.60
C LEU A 93 12.12 1.53 -14.35
N GLY A 94 11.69 0.38 -13.84
CA GLY A 94 11.99 -0.93 -14.43
C GLY A 94 11.03 -1.37 -15.54
N ILE A 95 9.88 -0.71 -15.67
CA ILE A 95 8.73 -1.17 -16.49
C ILE A 95 8.40 -2.63 -16.14
N ALA A 96 8.65 -3.01 -14.88
CA ALA A 96 8.49 -4.36 -14.39
C ALA A 96 7.09 -4.48 -13.78
N LEU A 97 6.28 -5.37 -14.31
CA LEU A 97 4.97 -5.71 -13.78
C LEU A 97 4.78 -7.22 -13.88
N PRO A 98 3.92 -7.84 -13.04
CA PRO A 98 3.51 -9.21 -13.23
C PRO A 98 3.03 -9.45 -14.67
N GLU A 99 3.49 -10.51 -15.33
CA GLU A 99 2.99 -10.87 -16.66
C GLU A 99 1.48 -11.21 -16.66
N ARG A 100 1.00 -11.77 -15.55
CA ARG A 100 -0.41 -12.10 -15.29
C ARG A 100 -0.66 -12.24 -13.79
N LEU A 101 -1.86 -11.88 -13.32
CA LEU A 101 -2.25 -12.11 -11.92
C LEU A 101 -2.85 -13.50 -11.73
N ARG A 102 -3.77 -13.87 -12.63
CA ARG A 102 -4.56 -15.10 -12.50
C ARG A 102 -3.68 -16.35 -12.34
N GLY A 103 -3.98 -17.12 -11.30
CA GLY A 103 -3.31 -18.38 -10.99
C GLY A 103 -1.91 -18.22 -10.39
N ARG A 104 -1.39 -16.99 -10.27
CA ARG A 104 -0.04 -16.72 -9.78
C ARG A 104 -0.01 -15.81 -8.54
N TYR A 105 -0.65 -14.65 -8.61
CA TYR A 105 -0.61 -13.62 -7.57
C TYR A 105 -2.01 -13.39 -6.98
N PRO A 106 -2.43 -14.16 -5.95
CA PRO A 106 -3.72 -13.96 -5.30
C PRO A 106 -3.80 -12.66 -4.48
N LEU A 107 -2.68 -11.99 -4.23
CA LEU A 107 -2.62 -10.69 -3.56
C LEU A 107 -1.65 -9.76 -4.28
N VAL A 108 -2.10 -8.53 -4.52
CA VAL A 108 -1.33 -7.42 -5.08
C VAL A 108 -1.40 -6.23 -4.12
N VAL A 109 -0.26 -5.64 -3.76
CA VAL A 109 -0.21 -4.41 -2.95
C VAL A 109 0.58 -3.34 -3.70
N GLY A 110 -0.07 -2.24 -4.04
CA GLY A 110 0.56 -1.09 -4.69
C GLY A 110 1.04 -0.05 -3.69
N THR A 111 2.28 0.41 -3.83
CA THR A 111 2.90 1.39 -2.94
C THR A 111 2.58 2.83 -3.34
N GLY A 112 2.91 3.78 -2.45
CA GLY A 112 3.05 5.19 -2.81
C GLY A 112 4.28 5.46 -3.67
N GLY A 113 4.32 6.64 -4.30
CA GLY A 113 5.38 7.06 -5.21
C GLY A 113 5.34 8.57 -5.46
N PRO A 114 6.47 9.18 -5.86
CA PRO A 114 6.55 10.60 -6.14
C PRO A 114 5.99 10.96 -7.53
N GLY A 115 5.70 12.24 -7.74
CA GLY A 115 5.31 12.80 -9.04
C GLY A 115 3.81 12.77 -9.30
N ALA A 116 3.44 13.23 -10.50
CA ALA A 116 2.09 13.23 -11.01
C ALA A 116 1.57 11.81 -11.28
N LEU A 117 0.25 11.66 -11.18
CA LEU A 117 -0.45 10.41 -11.51
C LEU A 117 -0.59 10.19 -13.02
N ASP A 118 -0.51 11.25 -13.82
CA ASP A 118 -0.33 11.12 -15.26
C ASP A 118 1.18 11.08 -15.54
N PRO A 119 1.73 9.94 -15.99
CA PRO A 119 3.17 9.84 -16.25
C PRO A 119 3.65 10.82 -17.32
N ARG A 120 2.77 11.30 -18.22
CA ARG A 120 3.14 12.29 -19.25
C ARG A 120 3.39 13.67 -18.68
N LEU A 121 2.96 13.94 -17.44
CA LEU A 121 3.24 15.18 -16.72
C LEU A 121 4.53 15.10 -15.91
N ASN A 122 5.16 13.93 -15.79
CA ASN A 122 6.41 13.75 -15.08
C ASN A 122 7.60 14.07 -16.00
N ASP A 123 7.91 15.36 -16.11
CA ASP A 123 8.95 15.94 -16.97
C ASP A 123 10.34 16.03 -16.30
N GLY A 124 10.43 15.74 -15.00
CA GLY A 124 11.64 15.87 -14.18
C GLY A 124 11.95 17.28 -13.69
N GLU A 125 11.20 18.29 -14.13
CA GLU A 125 11.49 19.71 -13.89
C GLU A 125 10.38 20.41 -13.11
N SER A 126 9.11 20.16 -13.46
CA SER A 126 7.95 20.73 -12.81
C SER A 126 7.88 20.33 -11.34
N GLU A 127 7.43 21.27 -10.48
CA GLU A 127 7.34 21.01 -9.03
C GLU A 127 6.51 19.76 -8.71
N PHE A 128 5.42 19.57 -9.46
CA PHE A 128 4.54 18.41 -9.30
C PHE A 128 5.11 17.10 -9.85
N ALA A 129 6.14 17.16 -10.70
CA ALA A 129 6.87 15.98 -11.15
C ALA A 129 7.82 15.45 -10.06
N GLN A 130 8.14 16.28 -9.05
CA GLN A 130 9.00 15.89 -7.91
C GLN A 130 10.35 15.28 -8.33
N GLY A 131 10.92 15.75 -9.45
CA GLY A 131 12.17 15.25 -10.02
C GLY A 131 12.06 13.90 -10.74
N VAL A 132 10.83 13.40 -10.95
CA VAL A 132 10.55 12.22 -11.78
C VAL A 132 10.46 12.65 -13.23
N ALA A 133 11.36 12.13 -14.05
CA ALA A 133 11.20 12.03 -15.50
C ALA A 133 11.00 10.55 -15.83
N GLU A 134 9.89 10.17 -16.43
CA GLU A 134 9.57 8.75 -16.64
C GLU A 134 8.96 8.44 -18.00
N ASP A 135 9.12 7.19 -18.43
CA ASP A 135 8.46 6.63 -19.60
C ASP A 135 7.03 6.19 -19.24
N PRO A 136 5.98 6.68 -19.90
CA PRO A 136 4.59 6.29 -19.61
C PRO A 136 4.23 4.87 -20.06
N SER A 137 5.14 4.11 -20.69
CA SER A 137 4.86 2.78 -21.26
C SER A 137 4.39 1.73 -20.23
N TRP A 138 4.62 1.95 -18.93
CA TRP A 138 4.12 1.11 -17.84
C TRP A 138 2.61 1.28 -17.55
N GLU A 139 2.00 2.41 -17.94
CA GLU A 139 0.61 2.77 -17.57
C GLU A 139 -0.41 1.77 -18.13
N THR A 140 -0.31 1.45 -19.43
CA THR A 140 -1.27 0.54 -20.08
C THR A 140 -1.19 -0.89 -19.51
N PRO A 141 0.00 -1.51 -19.33
CA PRO A 141 0.12 -2.78 -18.63
C PRO A 141 -0.46 -2.75 -17.20
N LEU A 142 -0.21 -1.68 -16.43
CA LEU A 142 -0.75 -1.55 -15.08
C LEU A 142 -2.29 -1.57 -15.08
N TYR A 143 -2.91 -0.84 -16.01
CA TYR A 143 -4.36 -0.77 -16.10
C TYR A 143 -4.98 -2.12 -16.46
N ARG A 144 -4.32 -2.92 -17.30
CA ARG A 144 -4.74 -4.31 -17.55
C ARG A 144 -4.65 -5.18 -16.30
N LEU A 145 -3.66 -4.97 -15.44
CA LEU A 145 -3.59 -5.68 -14.15
C LEU A 145 -4.73 -5.27 -13.21
N PHE A 146 -5.16 -4.01 -13.22
CA PHE A 146 -6.36 -3.59 -12.47
C PHE A 146 -7.63 -4.25 -13.02
N GLU A 147 -7.77 -4.37 -14.34
CA GLU A 147 -8.86 -5.12 -14.98
C GLU A 147 -8.84 -6.59 -14.57
N GLU A 148 -7.68 -7.26 -14.62
CA GLU A 148 -7.53 -8.64 -14.18
C GLU A 148 -7.88 -8.81 -12.70
N ALA A 149 -7.35 -7.95 -11.84
CA ALA A 149 -7.65 -7.98 -10.41
C ALA A 149 -9.16 -7.81 -10.17
N LEU A 150 -9.83 -6.88 -10.87
CA LEU A 150 -11.25 -6.68 -10.70
C LEU A 150 -12.08 -7.87 -11.23
N ALA A 151 -11.68 -8.48 -12.35
CA ALA A 151 -12.40 -9.58 -12.97
C ALA A 151 -12.21 -10.94 -12.26
N ASP A 152 -11.08 -11.14 -11.56
CA ASP A 152 -10.75 -12.40 -10.91
C ASP A 152 -11.04 -12.36 -9.40
N ARG A 153 -12.03 -13.14 -8.96
CA ARG A 153 -12.46 -13.17 -7.54
C ARG A 153 -11.43 -13.77 -6.60
N GLU A 154 -10.42 -14.48 -7.10
CA GLU A 154 -9.33 -15.03 -6.30
C GLU A 154 -8.20 -14.02 -6.05
N VAL A 155 -8.18 -12.92 -6.80
CA VAL A 155 -7.16 -11.87 -6.66
C VAL A 155 -7.68 -10.76 -5.75
N SER A 156 -6.88 -10.37 -4.77
CA SER A 156 -7.12 -9.18 -3.95
C SER A 156 -6.10 -8.09 -4.27
N LEU A 157 -6.52 -6.83 -4.25
CA LEU A 157 -5.68 -5.68 -4.55
C LEU A 157 -5.87 -4.58 -3.51
N LEU A 158 -4.77 -4.14 -2.90
CA LEU A 158 -4.69 -2.94 -2.08
C LEU A 158 -3.84 -1.89 -2.77
N ALA A 159 -4.39 -0.70 -3.01
CA ALA A 159 -3.68 0.42 -3.58
C ALA A 159 -3.44 1.51 -2.52
N ILE A 160 -2.18 1.93 -2.32
CA ILE A 160 -1.81 2.95 -1.32
C ILE A 160 -1.28 4.21 -2.02
N CYS A 161 -1.73 5.39 -1.57
CA CYS A 161 -1.29 6.71 -2.00
C CYS A 161 -1.25 6.87 -3.54
N HIS A 162 -0.06 6.79 -4.16
CA HIS A 162 0.10 6.92 -5.60
C HIS A 162 -0.61 5.80 -6.37
N SER A 163 -0.49 4.54 -5.93
CA SER A 163 -1.23 3.43 -6.53
C SER A 163 -2.74 3.62 -6.43
N TYR A 164 -3.23 4.19 -5.32
CA TYR A 164 -4.65 4.54 -5.15
C TYR A 164 -5.08 5.63 -6.13
N GLY A 165 -4.24 6.64 -6.34
CA GLY A 165 -4.41 7.65 -7.38
C GLY A 165 -4.54 7.05 -8.78
N LEU A 166 -3.67 6.10 -9.13
CA LEU A 166 -3.72 5.40 -10.41
C LEU A 166 -4.98 4.54 -10.55
N LEU A 167 -5.41 3.85 -9.48
CA LEU A 167 -6.66 3.09 -9.46
C LEU A 167 -7.87 4.01 -9.70
N CYS A 168 -7.91 5.18 -9.06
CA CYS A 168 -8.99 6.16 -9.24
C CYS A 168 -9.00 6.75 -10.66
N ARG A 169 -7.83 7.04 -11.23
CA ARG A 169 -7.69 7.54 -12.60
C ARG A 169 -8.15 6.51 -13.62
N TRP A 170 -7.65 5.29 -13.52
CA TRP A 170 -8.05 4.18 -14.41
C TRP A 170 -9.55 3.92 -14.37
N SER A 171 -10.12 3.82 -13.17
CA SER A 171 -11.55 3.57 -13.00
C SER A 171 -12.42 4.80 -13.33
N GLY A 172 -11.83 5.99 -13.45
CA GLY A 172 -12.57 7.24 -13.56
C GLY A 172 -13.38 7.61 -12.31
N ALA A 173 -13.03 7.05 -11.14
CA ALA A 173 -13.70 7.33 -9.88
C ALA A 173 -13.43 8.75 -9.37
N ALA A 174 -12.24 9.29 -9.66
CA ALA A 174 -11.87 10.64 -9.25
C ALA A 174 -10.80 11.25 -10.17
N ASP A 175 -10.85 12.57 -10.31
CA ASP A 175 -9.84 13.36 -10.99
C ASP A 175 -8.75 13.79 -10.00
N ALA A 176 -7.50 13.77 -10.46
CA ALA A 176 -6.36 14.25 -9.71
C ALA A 176 -6.24 15.77 -9.82
N VAL A 177 -6.46 16.47 -8.71
CA VAL A 177 -6.40 17.93 -8.63
C VAL A 177 -5.22 18.34 -7.76
N LEU A 178 -4.33 19.17 -8.29
CA LEU A 178 -3.20 19.69 -7.52
C LEU A 178 -3.72 20.47 -6.30
N ARG A 179 -3.19 20.17 -5.11
CA ARG A 179 -3.61 20.87 -3.89
C ARG A 179 -3.21 22.35 -3.96
N PRO A 180 -4.15 23.29 -3.84
CA PRO A 180 -3.84 24.71 -3.99
C PRO A 180 -3.09 25.25 -2.75
N PRO A 181 -2.30 26.32 -2.90
CA PRO A 181 -1.66 27.01 -1.77
C PRO A 181 -2.66 27.46 -0.70
N SER A 182 -3.89 27.82 -1.09
CA SER A 182 -4.96 28.19 -0.16
C SER A 182 -5.39 27.06 0.79
N LYS A 183 -5.05 25.80 0.48
CA LYS A 183 -5.26 24.62 1.33
C LYS A 183 -3.96 24.16 2.03
N GLY A 184 -2.95 25.03 2.07
CA GLY A 184 -1.63 24.73 2.61
C GLY A 184 -0.69 23.99 1.65
N GLY A 185 -1.07 23.80 0.38
CA GLY A 185 -0.28 23.03 -0.58
C GLY A 185 -0.25 21.54 -0.26
N LYS A 186 0.94 20.91 -0.37
CA LYS A 186 1.14 19.48 -0.11
C LYS A 186 0.63 19.11 1.29
N SER A 187 -0.23 18.09 1.36
CA SER A 187 -0.67 17.51 2.63
C SER A 187 0.48 16.74 3.26
N MET A 188 0.75 16.95 4.54
CA MET A 188 1.82 16.29 5.29
C MET A 188 1.41 16.04 6.75
N GLY A 189 1.81 14.90 7.31
CA GLY A 189 1.63 14.57 8.73
C GLY A 189 0.25 13.99 9.05
N VAL A 190 -0.16 14.09 10.31
CA VAL A 190 -1.44 13.54 10.78
C VAL A 190 -2.58 14.45 10.36
N GLN A 191 -3.52 13.91 9.58
CA GLN A 191 -4.66 14.63 9.03
C GLN A 191 -5.99 14.00 9.46
N PRO A 192 -7.01 14.80 9.78
CA PRO A 192 -8.34 14.29 10.07
C PRO A 192 -9.03 13.82 8.78
N ASN A 193 -9.70 12.68 8.87
CA ASN A 193 -10.55 12.13 7.82
C ASN A 193 -11.93 11.80 8.39
N LEU A 194 -12.92 11.70 7.52
CA LEU A 194 -14.28 11.34 7.87
C LEU A 194 -14.72 10.12 7.07
N LEU A 195 -15.00 9.03 7.79
CA LEU A 195 -15.66 7.86 7.25
C LEU A 195 -17.08 8.22 6.76
N THR A 196 -17.51 7.58 5.68
CA THR A 196 -18.85 7.75 5.10
C THR A 196 -19.86 6.82 5.79
N GLU A 197 -21.16 7.06 5.54
CA GLU A 197 -22.21 6.11 5.98
C GLU A 197 -22.04 4.73 5.32
N ALA A 198 -21.49 4.68 4.10
CA ALA A 198 -21.13 3.43 3.47
C ALA A 198 -20.09 2.66 4.30
N ALA A 199 -19.03 3.34 4.77
CA ALA A 199 -18.07 2.73 5.69
C ALA A 199 -18.70 2.29 7.02
N ARG A 200 -19.64 3.05 7.58
CA ARG A 200 -20.39 2.65 8.79
C ARG A 200 -21.17 1.35 8.60
N SER A 201 -21.85 1.22 7.47
CA SER A 201 -22.64 0.03 7.11
C SER A 201 -21.79 -1.16 6.62
N HIS A 202 -20.50 -0.94 6.35
CA HIS A 202 -19.62 -1.95 5.81
C HIS A 202 -19.30 -3.04 6.85
N PRO A 203 -19.33 -4.34 6.50
CA PRO A 203 -19.05 -5.43 7.46
C PRO A 203 -17.67 -5.32 8.13
N TRP A 204 -16.62 -5.06 7.35
CA TRP A 204 -15.29 -4.70 7.86
C TRP A 204 -15.19 -3.28 8.45
N PHE A 205 -15.35 -2.23 7.63
CA PHE A 205 -15.09 -0.84 8.07
C PHE A 205 -16.11 -0.29 9.08
N GLY A 206 -17.25 -0.94 9.30
CA GLY A 206 -18.17 -0.60 10.38
C GLY A 206 -17.57 -0.87 11.77
N ALA A 207 -16.62 -1.82 11.88
CA ALA A 207 -15.82 -1.97 13.09
C ALA A 207 -14.84 -0.79 13.26
N TYR A 208 -14.25 -0.28 12.18
CA TYR A 208 -13.40 0.91 12.22
C TYR A 208 -14.16 2.14 12.74
N TRP A 209 -15.36 2.38 12.22
CA TRP A 209 -16.26 3.43 12.71
C TRP A 209 -16.51 3.31 14.23
N ARG A 210 -16.78 2.09 14.71
CA ARG A 210 -17.07 1.84 16.14
C ARG A 210 -15.87 2.09 17.03
N VAL A 211 -14.67 1.60 16.68
CA VAL A 211 -13.47 1.82 17.51
C VAL A 211 -13.04 3.29 17.51
N SER A 212 -13.33 4.02 16.43
CA SER A 212 -13.11 5.45 16.30
C SER A 212 -14.18 6.30 16.99
N ARG A 213 -15.22 5.66 17.55
CA ARG A 213 -16.37 6.31 18.22
C ARG A 213 -17.12 7.30 17.32
N GLY A 214 -17.11 7.09 16.01
CA GLY A 214 -17.74 7.98 15.04
C GLY A 214 -17.06 7.96 13.68
N SER A 215 -17.42 8.94 12.85
CA SER A 215 -16.87 9.12 11.51
C SER A 215 -15.43 9.64 11.51
N ARG A 216 -15.04 10.40 12.52
CA ARG A 216 -13.76 11.12 12.54
C ARG A 216 -12.61 10.18 12.89
N VAL A 217 -11.61 10.13 12.03
CA VAL A 217 -10.42 9.30 12.15
C VAL A 217 -9.16 10.08 11.84
N GLN A 218 -8.01 9.55 12.25
CA GLN A 218 -6.71 10.19 12.04
C GLN A 218 -5.89 9.36 11.05
N VAL A 219 -5.35 9.99 10.01
CA VAL A 219 -4.53 9.31 9.00
C VAL A 219 -3.19 9.98 8.86
N LEU A 220 -2.16 9.23 8.49
CA LEU A 220 -0.86 9.80 8.14
C LEU A 220 -0.84 10.09 6.65
N ASP A 221 -0.76 11.37 6.27
CA ASP A 221 -0.86 11.84 4.90
C ASP A 221 0.46 12.45 4.40
N SER A 222 0.74 12.29 3.11
CA SER A 222 1.93 12.84 2.44
C SER A 222 1.68 12.90 0.92
N ARG A 223 0.78 13.79 0.49
CA ARG A 223 0.31 13.83 -0.91
C ARG A 223 0.22 15.23 -1.49
N LEU A 224 0.44 15.29 -2.81
CA LEU A 224 0.38 16.53 -3.59
C LEU A 224 -0.98 16.73 -4.27
N PHE A 225 -1.72 15.65 -4.54
CA PHE A 225 -2.98 15.68 -5.27
C PHE A 225 -4.17 15.30 -4.38
N ASP A 226 -5.25 16.05 -4.55
CA ASP A 226 -6.59 15.65 -4.13
C ASP A 226 -7.21 14.77 -5.20
N LEU A 227 -7.88 13.70 -4.78
CA LEU A 227 -8.71 12.91 -5.67
C LEU A 227 -10.16 13.35 -5.49
N VAL A 228 -10.65 14.15 -6.43
CA VAL A 228 -12.00 14.72 -6.38
C VAL A 228 -12.94 13.83 -7.19
N PRO A 229 -14.01 13.28 -6.59
CA PRO A 229 -14.93 12.41 -7.33
C PRO A 229 -15.47 13.06 -8.60
N ALA A 230 -15.41 12.34 -9.71
CA ALA A 230 -15.90 12.82 -11.00
C ALA A 230 -17.44 12.69 -11.06
N PRO A 231 -18.20 13.76 -11.37
CA PRO A 231 -19.66 13.69 -11.48
C PRO A 231 -20.14 12.64 -12.50
N GLY A 232 -21.17 11.87 -12.15
CA GLY A 232 -21.84 10.94 -13.08
C GLY A 232 -21.13 9.62 -13.34
N LYS A 233 -19.95 9.38 -12.74
CA LYS A 233 -19.24 8.10 -12.82
C LYS A 233 -19.22 7.44 -11.44
N ARG A 234 -19.69 6.19 -11.32
CA ARG A 234 -19.55 5.38 -10.10
C ARG A 234 -19.01 4.01 -10.46
N VAL A 235 -17.73 3.79 -10.16
CA VAL A 235 -17.03 2.51 -10.38
C VAL A 235 -16.64 1.85 -9.04
N GLY A 236 -16.91 2.51 -7.91
CA GLY A 236 -16.71 1.98 -6.57
C GLY A 236 -17.50 2.76 -5.51
N THR A 237 -17.31 2.38 -4.25
CA THR A 237 -17.96 2.95 -3.06
C THR A 237 -16.97 3.81 -2.27
N PRO A 238 -17.14 5.14 -2.22
CA PRO A 238 -16.33 6.00 -1.37
C PRO A 238 -16.53 5.67 0.12
N LEU A 239 -15.43 5.41 0.82
CA LEU A 239 -15.44 5.02 2.23
C LEU A 239 -15.00 6.15 3.17
N ALA A 240 -14.22 7.11 2.67
CA ALA A 240 -13.79 8.26 3.46
C ALA A 240 -13.43 9.46 2.60
N PHE A 241 -13.48 10.62 3.24
CA PHE A 241 -13.03 11.90 2.70
C PHE A 241 -12.08 12.58 3.68
N GLU A 242 -11.21 13.44 3.16
CA GLU A 242 -10.48 14.42 3.97
C GLU A 242 -11.49 15.30 4.71
N ALA A 243 -11.25 15.64 5.99
CA ALA A 243 -12.13 16.57 6.69
C ALA A 243 -11.81 18.02 6.29
N THR A 244 -12.81 18.92 6.31
CA THR A 244 -12.58 20.35 6.14
C THR A 244 -11.78 20.92 7.30
N GLU A 245 -11.31 22.17 7.16
CA GLU A 245 -10.83 22.97 8.29
C GLU A 245 -11.90 22.98 9.42
N GLY A 246 -11.48 22.66 10.65
CA GLY A 246 -12.37 22.36 11.80
C GLY A 246 -12.64 20.87 12.05
N GLY A 247 -12.59 20.04 11.00
CA GLY A 247 -12.58 18.57 11.09
C GLY A 247 -13.94 17.88 11.21
N ASP A 248 -15.05 18.62 11.06
CA ASP A 248 -16.41 18.10 11.33
C ASP A 248 -17.26 17.89 10.06
N ARG A 249 -16.78 18.34 8.90
CA ARG A 249 -17.47 18.14 7.60
C ARG A 249 -16.55 17.48 6.60
N PRO A 250 -17.07 16.62 5.69
CA PRO A 250 -16.27 16.07 4.62
C PRO A 250 -15.87 17.17 3.64
N GLY A 251 -14.59 17.21 3.29
CA GLY A 251 -14.07 17.99 2.17
C GLY A 251 -14.29 17.27 0.84
N VAL A 252 -13.72 17.83 -0.23
CA VAL A 252 -13.91 17.33 -1.60
C VAL A 252 -13.01 16.15 -1.96
N ALA A 253 -11.92 15.94 -1.22
CA ALA A 253 -10.93 14.91 -1.53
C ALA A 253 -11.35 13.56 -0.95
N MET A 254 -11.58 12.59 -1.83
CA MET A 254 -11.83 11.20 -1.47
C MET A 254 -10.53 10.52 -1.07
N THR A 255 -10.53 9.87 0.08
CA THR A 255 -9.32 9.30 0.68
C THR A 255 -9.36 7.79 0.84
N MET A 256 -10.53 7.16 0.65
CA MET A 256 -10.69 5.71 0.64
C MET A 256 -11.79 5.31 -0.35
N LEU A 257 -11.54 4.24 -1.12
CA LEU A 257 -12.46 3.68 -2.11
C LEU A 257 -12.43 2.15 -2.06
N GLU A 258 -13.60 1.52 -2.07
CA GLU A 258 -13.75 0.09 -2.32
C GLU A 258 -14.35 -0.14 -3.72
N MET A 259 -13.73 -0.99 -4.51
CA MET A 259 -14.20 -1.38 -5.84
C MET A 259 -14.96 -2.72 -5.80
N ASP A 260 -14.50 -3.66 -4.97
CA ASP A 260 -15.16 -4.95 -4.81
C ASP A 260 -14.82 -5.63 -3.47
N ARG A 261 -15.66 -6.59 -3.07
CA ARG A 261 -15.57 -7.36 -1.82
C ARG A 261 -15.19 -8.82 -2.04
N ASP A 262 -14.73 -9.44 -0.96
CA ASP A 262 -14.52 -10.88 -0.91
C ASP A 262 -15.83 -11.65 -1.15
N ALA A 263 -15.71 -12.93 -1.54
CA ALA A 263 -16.86 -13.78 -1.82
C ALA A 263 -17.80 -13.97 -0.62
N ASP A 264 -17.28 -13.89 0.60
CA ASP A 264 -18.05 -13.92 1.85
C ASP A 264 -18.71 -12.58 2.21
N GLY A 265 -18.44 -11.53 1.45
CA GLY A 265 -18.99 -10.19 1.64
C GLY A 265 -18.47 -9.43 2.85
N VAL A 266 -17.47 -9.95 3.58
CA VAL A 266 -16.96 -9.34 4.81
C VAL A 266 -15.83 -8.37 4.53
N GLY A 267 -14.76 -8.85 3.90
CA GLY A 267 -13.53 -8.09 3.66
C GLY A 267 -13.55 -7.31 2.34
N PRO A 268 -12.83 -6.18 2.27
CA PRO A 268 -12.56 -5.55 0.98
C PRO A 268 -11.62 -6.45 0.17
N ARG A 269 -11.90 -6.61 -1.13
CA ARG A 269 -11.08 -7.39 -2.05
C ARG A 269 -10.23 -6.50 -2.94
N VAL A 270 -10.84 -5.48 -3.53
CA VAL A 270 -10.15 -4.46 -4.34
C VAL A 270 -10.46 -3.12 -3.71
N TRP A 271 -9.49 -2.50 -3.04
CA TRP A 271 -9.67 -1.21 -2.37
C TRP A 271 -8.40 -0.38 -2.40
N GLY A 272 -8.51 0.89 -2.06
CA GLY A 272 -7.35 1.72 -1.86
C GLY A 272 -7.58 2.90 -0.94
N VAL A 273 -6.46 3.47 -0.51
CA VAL A 273 -6.39 4.58 0.42
C VAL A 273 -5.36 5.61 -0.04
N ASN A 274 -5.66 6.90 0.14
CA ASN A 274 -4.77 7.99 -0.26
C ASN A 274 -3.66 8.27 0.77
N HIS A 275 -3.89 7.85 2.01
CA HIS A 275 -2.99 8.01 3.14
C HIS A 275 -2.03 6.82 3.26
N HIS A 276 -1.15 6.86 4.25
CA HIS A 276 -0.08 5.89 4.45
C HIS A 276 -0.27 5.04 5.73
N PRO A 277 -1.22 4.10 5.73
CA PRO A 277 -1.48 3.26 6.90
C PRO A 277 -0.29 2.34 7.24
N GLU A 278 0.54 1.99 6.25
CA GLU A 278 1.71 1.11 6.39
C GLU A 278 2.80 1.70 7.30
N ILE A 279 2.79 3.02 7.49
CA ILE A 279 3.74 3.73 8.37
C ILE A 279 3.10 4.38 9.60
N GLY A 280 1.84 4.04 9.91
CA GLY A 280 1.07 4.64 11.01
C GLY A 280 1.56 4.29 12.43
N ASP A 281 2.33 3.22 12.61
CA ASP A 281 2.89 2.83 13.91
C ASP A 281 4.32 3.33 14.09
N ARG A 282 4.48 4.38 14.90
CA ARG A 282 5.79 4.99 15.20
C ARG A 282 6.78 4.00 15.82
N GLY A 283 6.34 3.11 16.70
CA GLY A 283 7.19 2.12 17.34
C GLY A 283 7.77 1.14 16.32
N GLN A 284 6.92 0.65 15.42
CA GLN A 284 7.35 -0.18 14.30
C GLN A 284 8.27 0.59 13.34
N GLN A 285 7.98 1.86 13.04
CA GLN A 285 8.82 2.68 12.17
C GLN A 285 10.21 2.94 12.76
N ARG A 286 10.31 3.20 14.07
CA ARG A 286 11.60 3.34 14.76
C ARG A 286 12.42 2.06 14.67
N ALA A 287 11.79 0.92 14.97
CA ALA A 287 12.44 -0.39 14.86
C ALA A 287 12.87 -0.71 13.42
N ARG A 288 12.11 -0.27 12.41
CA ARG A 288 12.49 -0.39 10.99
C ARG A 288 13.70 0.47 10.65
N LEU A 289 13.73 1.74 11.07
CA LEU A 289 14.89 2.62 10.88
C LEU A 289 16.15 2.05 11.56
N ASP A 290 16.02 1.52 12.79
CA ASP A 290 17.11 0.85 13.50
C ASP A 290 17.67 -0.31 12.67
N ARG A 291 16.80 -1.15 12.08
CA ARG A 291 17.22 -2.26 11.22
C ARG A 291 17.89 -1.77 9.94
N LEU A 292 17.33 -0.77 9.25
CA LEU A 292 17.90 -0.23 8.01
C LEU A 292 19.29 0.39 8.24
N GLU A 293 19.46 1.08 9.37
CA GLU A 293 20.74 1.64 9.79
C GLU A 293 21.77 0.54 10.09
N GLN A 294 21.39 -0.47 10.87
CA GLN A 294 22.23 -1.63 11.17
C GLN A 294 22.66 -2.41 9.92
N ARG A 295 21.80 -2.44 8.90
CA ARG A 295 22.04 -3.09 7.60
C ARG A 295 22.87 -2.24 6.63
N GLY A 296 23.12 -0.97 6.94
CA GLY A 296 23.88 -0.06 6.08
C GLY A 296 23.19 0.29 4.75
N GLU A 297 21.86 0.10 4.66
CA GLU A 297 21.11 0.30 3.41
C GLU A 297 20.79 1.76 3.11
N VAL A 298 20.94 2.61 4.11
CA VAL A 298 20.64 4.03 4.08
C VAL A 298 21.76 4.78 4.79
N SER A 299 21.99 6.03 4.39
CA SER A 299 22.98 6.86 5.08
C SER A 299 22.50 7.19 6.49
N ARG A 300 23.45 7.37 7.41
CA ARG A 300 23.15 7.86 8.76
C ARG A 300 22.36 9.17 8.76
N SER A 301 22.69 10.08 7.85
CA SER A 301 21.97 11.34 7.66
C SER A 301 20.50 11.14 7.26
N TRP A 302 20.21 10.13 6.42
CA TRP A 302 18.84 9.78 6.05
C TRP A 302 18.08 9.24 7.26
N VAL A 303 18.71 8.36 8.04
CA VAL A 303 18.11 7.80 9.26
C VAL A 303 17.81 8.89 10.29
N GLU A 304 18.76 9.78 10.54
CA GLU A 304 18.63 10.89 11.49
C GLU A 304 17.48 11.84 11.08
N GLU A 305 17.36 12.17 9.78
CA GLU A 305 16.26 13.00 9.26
C GLU A 305 14.89 12.35 9.51
N ARG A 306 14.77 11.03 9.30
CA ARG A 306 13.49 10.32 9.50
C ARG A 306 13.18 10.07 10.97
N ARG A 307 14.19 9.83 11.82
CA ARG A 307 14.01 9.78 13.28
C ARG A 307 13.50 11.12 13.79
N TRP A 308 14.10 12.22 13.34
CA TRP A 308 13.64 13.56 13.70
C TRP A 308 12.19 13.80 13.25
N ALA A 309 11.83 13.39 12.04
CA ALA A 309 10.43 13.46 11.57
C ALA A 309 9.47 12.62 12.42
N LEU A 310 9.87 11.39 12.82
CA LEU A 310 9.08 10.53 13.71
C LEU A 310 8.92 11.13 15.12
N GLU A 311 9.94 11.83 15.62
CA GLU A 311 9.91 12.51 16.92
C GLU A 311 9.10 13.81 16.89
N ALA A 312 9.17 14.56 15.79
CA ALA A 312 8.35 15.75 15.54
C ALA A 312 6.85 15.41 15.40
N TRP A 313 6.51 14.15 15.07
CA TRP A 313 5.14 13.63 15.06
C TRP A 313 4.53 13.38 16.46
N ASN A 314 5.01 14.06 17.51
CA ASN A 314 4.49 13.93 18.87
C ASN A 314 3.10 14.60 19.04
N ALA A 315 2.11 14.12 18.30
CA ALA A 315 0.72 14.37 18.55
C ALA A 315 0.29 13.29 19.56
N SER A 316 -0.03 13.67 20.80
CA SER A 316 -0.54 12.86 21.95
C SER A 316 -0.82 11.34 21.77
N GLU A 317 -0.76 10.55 22.84
CA GLU A 317 -1.19 9.13 22.87
C GLU A 317 -2.53 8.82 22.13
N SER A 318 -3.50 9.74 22.19
CA SER A 318 -4.77 9.60 21.48
C SER A 318 -4.65 9.60 19.94
N HIS A 319 -3.74 10.41 19.38
CA HIS A 319 -3.44 10.45 17.95
C HIS A 319 -2.68 9.20 17.53
N GLU A 320 -1.70 8.75 18.32
CA GLU A 320 -0.97 7.50 18.07
C GLU A 320 -1.93 6.31 18.01
N ARG A 321 -2.85 6.20 18.98
CA ARG A 321 -3.88 5.17 18.98
C ARG A 321 -4.82 5.28 17.78
N GLY A 322 -5.17 6.50 17.38
CA GLY A 322 -5.96 6.76 16.17
C GLY A 322 -5.27 6.24 14.91
N LEU A 323 -3.97 6.50 14.75
CA LEU A 323 -3.19 6.01 13.62
C LEU A 323 -3.02 4.48 13.63
N GLN A 324 -2.86 3.88 14.82
CA GLN A 324 -2.86 2.43 14.96
C GLN A 324 -4.19 1.83 14.48
N TRP A 325 -5.33 2.45 14.81
CA TRP A 325 -6.63 1.97 14.34
C TRP A 325 -6.74 2.11 12.82
N THR A 326 -6.28 3.21 12.26
CA THR A 326 -6.18 3.37 10.80
C THR A 326 -5.38 2.24 10.17
N SER A 327 -4.15 1.98 10.65
CA SER A 327 -3.32 0.88 10.16
C SER A 327 -4.03 -0.47 10.27
N SER A 328 -4.60 -0.77 11.43
CA SER A 328 -5.28 -2.04 11.68
C SER A 328 -6.46 -2.28 10.73
N TYR A 329 -7.24 -1.25 10.42
CA TYR A 329 -8.48 -1.41 9.65
C TYR A 329 -8.32 -1.21 8.15
N THR A 330 -7.34 -0.41 7.70
CA THR A 330 -7.17 -0.12 6.27
C THR A 330 -5.99 -0.85 5.63
N PHE A 331 -5.13 -1.49 6.44
CA PHE A 331 -3.93 -2.20 6.00
C PHE A 331 -3.73 -3.58 6.66
N GLU A 332 -3.32 -3.63 7.93
CA GLU A 332 -2.86 -4.89 8.55
C GLU A 332 -3.96 -5.94 8.66
N GLY A 333 -5.16 -5.56 9.09
CA GLY A 333 -6.27 -6.47 9.32
C GLY A 333 -6.81 -7.11 8.02
N PRO A 334 -7.14 -6.32 6.97
CA PRO A 334 -7.51 -6.89 5.68
C PRO A 334 -6.41 -7.80 5.11
N LEU A 335 -5.14 -7.38 5.17
CA LEU A 335 -4.04 -8.20 4.68
C LEU A 335 -3.88 -9.51 5.46
N ARG A 336 -4.01 -9.49 6.80
CA ARG A 336 -3.97 -10.71 7.61
C ARG A 336 -5.06 -11.69 7.18
N ARG A 337 -6.29 -11.19 6.99
CA ARG A 337 -7.41 -12.03 6.52
C ARG A 337 -7.10 -12.68 5.17
N ILE A 338 -6.59 -11.90 4.22
CA ILE A 338 -6.27 -12.36 2.87
C ILE A 338 -5.12 -13.38 2.91
N VAL A 339 -4.03 -13.09 3.63
CA VAL A 339 -2.88 -13.99 3.77
C VAL A 339 -3.30 -15.31 4.43
N ALA A 340 -4.09 -15.26 5.52
CA ALA A 340 -4.61 -16.45 6.17
C ALA A 340 -5.45 -17.32 5.22
N ARG A 341 -6.35 -16.70 4.45
CA ARG A 341 -7.15 -17.40 3.43
C ARG A 341 -6.26 -18.08 2.40
N ILE A 342 -5.34 -17.33 1.79
CA ILE A 342 -4.49 -17.84 0.70
C ILE A 342 -3.65 -19.02 1.17
N LEU A 343 -3.03 -18.93 2.35
CA LEU A 343 -2.21 -20.02 2.88
C LEU A 343 -3.04 -21.26 3.22
N ALA A 344 -4.25 -21.08 3.77
CA ALA A 344 -5.16 -22.18 4.07
C ALA A 344 -5.64 -22.91 2.80
N GLU A 345 -6.02 -22.18 1.76
CA GLU A 345 -6.44 -22.75 0.47
C GLU A 345 -5.30 -23.52 -0.21
N ARG A 346 -4.07 -23.00 -0.14
CA ARG A 346 -2.90 -23.57 -0.81
C ARG A 346 -2.29 -24.77 -0.10
N ARG A 347 -2.61 -24.97 1.18
CA ARG A 347 -2.27 -26.21 1.90
C ARG A 347 -2.98 -27.43 1.29
N GLY A 348 -4.19 -27.26 0.78
CA GLY A 348 -5.09 -28.35 0.36
C GLY A 348 -5.54 -29.24 1.54
N PRO A 349 -6.51 -30.15 1.34
CA PRO A 349 -6.75 -31.21 2.32
C PRO A 349 -5.47 -32.03 2.45
N LEU A 350 -4.97 -32.22 3.68
CA LEU A 350 -3.90 -33.17 3.98
C LEU A 350 -4.25 -34.46 3.24
N GLY A 351 -3.41 -34.85 2.28
CA GLY A 351 -3.60 -36.10 1.57
C GLY A 351 -3.79 -37.19 2.63
N LEU A 352 -4.97 -37.80 2.65
CA LEU A 352 -5.17 -39.08 3.29
C LEU A 352 -4.17 -40.01 2.63
N VAL A 353 -3.02 -40.18 3.28
CA VAL A 353 -2.07 -41.24 2.94
C VAL A 353 -2.88 -42.53 3.08
N PRO A 354 -3.07 -43.32 2.01
CA PRO A 354 -3.63 -44.64 2.17
C PRO A 354 -2.68 -45.40 3.10
N SER A 355 -3.17 -45.81 4.27
CA SER A 355 -2.49 -46.81 5.09
C SER A 355 -2.31 -48.10 4.29
N PRO A 356 -1.21 -48.85 4.54
CA PRO A 356 -0.51 -49.69 3.58
C PRO A 356 -1.32 -50.81 2.92
#